data_AF-A0A661PUW9-F1
#
_entry.id   AF-A0A661PUW9-F1
#
_cell.length_a   1.000
_cell.length_b   1.000
_cell.length_c   1.000
_cell.angle_alpha   90.00
_cell.angle_beta   90.00
_cell.angle_gamma   90.00
#
_symmetry.space_group_name_H-M   'P 1'
#
loop_
_entity.id
_entity.type
_entity.pdbx_description
1 polymer ?
#
loop_
_entity_poly.entity_id
_entity_poly.type
_entity_poly.pdbx_seq_one_letter_code
_entity_poly.pdbx_strand_id
1 'polypeptide(L)'
;MPLAFQTTNQGSIVFGFFNIESDMLLLQQYFFFADAFCRYISVCAEHETWNPVETFTVDEIVRPADVGDLMGAIHGSCYTGFIGDTYRKFPFPDNPADFKQNPLGFKTQGVFREMIAPYAETLEIPFARLPNRCVRIGDYAFDRHNFHELLRY
;
A
#
# COMPACT_ATOMS: atom_id res chain seq x y z
N MET A 1 0.93 -7.16 -8.42
CA MET A 1 1.80 -7.76 -7.39
C MET A 1 2.64 -6.66 -6.79
N PRO A 2 2.89 -6.68 -5.47
CA PRO A 2 3.75 -5.70 -4.83
C PRO A 2 5.19 -5.91 -5.29
N LEU A 3 5.95 -4.82 -5.40
CA LEU A 3 7.36 -4.81 -5.78
C LEU A 3 8.22 -4.25 -4.66
N ALA A 4 9.52 -4.53 -4.72
CA ALA A 4 10.50 -3.96 -3.81
C ALA A 4 10.92 -2.56 -4.28
N PHE A 5 10.91 -1.59 -3.37
CA PHE A 5 11.36 -0.22 -3.61
C PHE A 5 12.41 0.18 -2.58
N GLN A 6 13.42 0.95 -2.99
CA GLN A 6 14.46 1.41 -2.08
C GLN A 6 14.05 2.72 -1.41
N THR A 7 14.23 2.77 -0.10
CA THR A 7 14.14 3.97 0.72
C THR A 7 15.52 4.43 1.14
N THR A 8 15.68 5.73 1.41
CA THR A 8 16.94 6.31 1.88
C THR A 8 17.20 6.07 3.36
N ASN A 9 16.19 5.63 4.13
CA ASN A 9 16.26 5.52 5.59
C ASN A 9 15.96 4.12 6.15
N GLN A 10 15.21 3.26 5.47
CA GLN A 10 14.80 1.92 5.95
C GLN A 10 15.24 0.78 5.01
N GLY A 11 15.99 1.09 3.94
CA GLY A 11 16.38 0.11 2.92
C GLY A 11 15.22 -0.30 2.03
N SER A 12 15.19 -1.58 1.64
CA SER A 12 14.17 -2.11 0.72
C SER A 12 12.85 -2.36 1.44
N ILE A 13 11.76 -1.82 0.90
CA ILE A 13 10.40 -2.04 1.39
C ILE A 13 9.51 -2.59 0.28
N VAL A 14 8.34 -3.10 0.64
CA VAL A 14 7.34 -3.58 -0.32
C VAL A 14 6.26 -2.53 -0.57
N PHE A 15 5.94 -2.26 -1.85
CA PHE A 15 4.82 -1.42 -2.24
C PHE A 15 4.02 -2.03 -3.39
N GLY A 16 2.69 -1.88 -3.34
CA GLY A 16 1.81 -2.17 -4.48
C GLY A 16 0.55 -2.97 -4.11
N PHE A 17 -0.16 -3.45 -5.13
CA PHE A 17 -1.37 -4.26 -4.97
C PHE A 17 -1.03 -5.69 -4.55
N PHE A 18 -1.60 -6.14 -3.44
CA PHE A 18 -1.42 -7.49 -2.89
C PHE A 18 -2.52 -8.47 -3.23
N ASN A 19 -3.67 -8.01 -3.75
CA ASN A 19 -4.76 -8.87 -4.19
C ASN A 19 -5.41 -8.26 -5.45
N ILE A 20 -5.97 -9.09 -6.33
CA ILE A 20 -6.54 -8.60 -7.60
C ILE A 20 -7.95 -8.03 -7.45
N GLU A 21 -8.67 -8.42 -6.40
CA GLU A 21 -10.07 -8.00 -6.18
C GLU A 21 -10.20 -6.64 -5.49
N SER A 22 -9.07 -6.05 -5.10
CA SER A 22 -9.02 -4.81 -4.33
C SER A 22 -8.15 -3.78 -5.02
N ASP A 23 -8.55 -2.52 -4.91
CA ASP A 23 -7.70 -1.38 -5.22
C ASP A 23 -6.87 -0.93 -3.99
N MET A 24 -6.81 -1.73 -2.93
CA MET A 24 -5.97 -1.46 -1.77
C MET A 24 -4.48 -1.74 -2.07
N LEU A 25 -3.65 -0.74 -1.81
CA LEU A 25 -2.20 -0.80 -1.86
C LEU A 25 -1.65 -1.08 -0.46
N LEU A 26 -0.53 -1.79 -0.39
CA LEU A 26 0.33 -1.75 0.78
C LEU A 26 1.59 -0.91 0.51
N LEU A 27 2.11 -0.33 1.58
CA LEU A 27 3.43 0.26 1.71
C LEU A 27 4.02 -0.28 3.02
N GLN A 28 4.64 -1.46 2.93
CA GLN A 28 5.12 -2.25 4.06
C GLN A 28 4.04 -2.58 5.10
N GLN A 29 3.80 -1.71 6.09
CA GLN A 29 2.76 -1.85 7.12
C GLN A 29 1.58 -0.89 6.95
N TYR A 30 1.68 0.09 6.05
CA TYR A 30 0.59 1.02 5.76
C TYR A 30 -0.27 0.49 4.62
N PHE A 31 -1.58 0.56 4.78
CA PHE A 31 -2.57 0.16 3.79
C PHE A 31 -3.46 1.34 3.45
N PHE A 32 -3.75 1.51 2.16
CA PHE A 32 -4.61 2.60 1.68
C PHE A 32 -5.14 2.29 0.29
N PHE A 33 -6.27 2.87 -0.07
CA PHE A 33 -6.86 2.66 -1.40
C PHE A 33 -6.17 3.51 -2.46
N ALA A 34 -6.05 2.98 -3.67
CA ALA A 34 -5.39 3.63 -4.79
C ALA A 34 -6.05 4.97 -5.17
N ASP A 35 -7.38 5.08 -5.04
CA ASP A 35 -8.08 6.34 -5.30
C ASP A 35 -7.69 7.44 -4.29
N ALA A 36 -7.52 7.06 -3.01
CA ALA A 36 -7.04 7.97 -1.98
C ALA A 36 -5.60 8.38 -2.26
N PHE A 37 -4.72 7.42 -2.56
CA PHE A 37 -3.32 7.70 -2.91
C PHE A 37 -3.20 8.66 -4.10
N CYS A 38 -3.88 8.35 -5.22
CA CYS A 38 -3.85 9.20 -6.41
C CYS A 38 -4.37 10.62 -6.14
N ARG A 39 -5.44 10.75 -5.34
CA ARG A 39 -5.98 12.05 -4.93
C ARG A 39 -4.95 12.85 -4.16
N TYR A 40 -4.30 12.23 -3.18
CA TYR A 40 -3.27 12.90 -2.39
C TYR A 40 -2.07 13.34 -3.22
N ILE A 41 -1.57 12.47 -4.11
CA ILE A 41 -0.47 12.81 -5.02
C ILE A 41 -0.88 13.96 -5.95
N SER A 42 -2.12 13.98 -6.44
CA SER A 42 -2.62 15.05 -7.31
C SER A 42 -2.64 16.39 -6.60
N VAL A 43 -3.17 16.43 -5.37
CA VAL A 43 -3.14 17.64 -4.52
C VAL A 43 -1.71 18.12 -4.35
N CYS A 44 -0.78 17.23 -3.99
CA CYS A 44 0.62 17.60 -3.80
C CYS A 44 1.32 18.09 -5.08
N ALA A 45 0.90 17.60 -6.24
CA ALA A 45 1.46 18.01 -7.54
C ALA A 45 0.99 19.42 -7.97
N GLU A 46 -0.18 19.86 -7.50
CA GLU A 46 -0.73 21.20 -7.78
C GLU A 46 -0.07 22.30 -6.95
N HIS A 47 0.52 21.96 -5.80
CA HIS A 47 1.15 22.93 -4.90
C HIS A 47 2.64 23.14 -5.22
N GLU A 48 3.02 24.40 -5.49
CA GLU A 48 4.44 24.79 -5.66
C GLU A 48 5.27 24.58 -4.37
N THR A 49 4.61 24.69 -3.20
CA THR A 49 5.19 24.44 -1.88
C THR A 49 4.30 23.51 -1.08
N TRP A 50 4.87 22.42 -0.54
CA TRP A 50 4.17 21.49 0.36
C TRP A 50 4.25 22.04 1.79
N ASN A 51 3.53 23.14 2.04
CA ASN A 51 3.55 23.80 3.33
C ASN A 51 2.12 24.20 3.76
N PRO A 52 1.63 23.72 4.92
CA PRO A 52 2.27 22.76 5.82
C PRO A 52 2.37 21.33 5.25
N VAL A 53 3.07 20.44 5.98
CA VAL A 53 3.14 19.00 5.69
C VAL A 53 1.72 18.47 5.48
N GLU A 54 1.46 17.87 4.31
CA GLU A 54 0.20 17.19 4.03
C GLU A 54 0.14 15.89 4.84
N THR A 55 -1.05 15.46 5.24
CA THR A 55 -1.26 14.19 5.94
C THR A 55 -2.12 13.25 5.12
N PHE A 56 -1.77 11.96 5.13
CA PHE A 56 -2.51 10.90 4.46
C PHE A 56 -3.16 10.02 5.52
N THR A 57 -4.47 9.82 5.43
CA THR A 57 -5.13 8.77 6.23
C THR A 57 -4.78 7.40 5.68
N VAL A 58 -4.26 6.52 6.53
CA VAL A 58 -3.90 5.13 6.22
C VAL A 58 -4.36 4.20 7.34
N ASP A 59 -4.47 2.91 7.03
CA ASP A 59 -4.61 1.84 8.00
C ASP A 59 -3.21 1.24 8.28
N GLU A 60 -2.71 1.37 9.50
CA GLU A 60 -1.41 0.81 9.90
C GLU A 60 -1.60 -0.51 10.66
N ILE A 61 -0.93 -1.55 10.18
CA ILE A 61 -0.78 -2.79 10.94
C ILE A 61 0.54 -2.74 11.73
N VAL A 62 0.47 -2.36 13.00
CA VAL A 62 1.64 -2.11 13.86
C VAL A 62 2.51 -3.37 14.05
N ARG A 63 1.89 -4.55 14.14
CA ARG A 63 2.60 -5.82 14.34
C ARG A 63 2.87 -6.47 12.99
N PRO A 64 4.14 -6.65 12.55
CA PRO A 64 4.44 -7.24 11.26
C PRO A 64 3.84 -8.64 11.04
N ALA A 65 3.66 -9.42 12.11
CA ALA A 65 3.02 -10.74 12.05
C ALA A 65 1.53 -10.67 11.63
N ASP A 66 0.86 -9.54 11.92
CA ASP A 66 -0.55 -9.31 11.59
C ASP A 66 -0.74 -8.86 10.13
N VAL A 67 0.33 -8.45 9.43
CA VAL A 67 0.32 -8.22 7.98
C VAL A 67 0.09 -9.55 7.25
N GLY A 68 0.86 -10.57 7.62
CA GLY A 68 0.77 -11.91 7.06
C GLY A 68 1.81 -12.25 6.00
N ASP A 69 1.76 -13.50 5.52
CA ASP A 69 2.67 -14.04 4.51
C ASP A 69 2.02 -14.03 3.11
N LEU A 70 2.40 -13.05 2.28
CA LEU A 70 1.89 -12.92 0.92
C LEU A 70 2.24 -14.11 0.02
N MET A 71 3.48 -14.59 0.07
CA MET A 71 3.92 -15.66 -0.83
C MET A 71 3.33 -17.01 -0.40
N GLY A 72 3.21 -17.23 0.91
CA GLY A 72 2.51 -18.38 1.45
C GLY A 72 1.02 -18.37 1.12
N ALA A 73 0.38 -17.20 1.17
CA ALA A 73 -1.04 -17.04 0.87
C ALA A 73 -1.35 -17.27 -0.61
N ILE A 74 -0.53 -16.75 -1.52
CA ILE A 74 -0.66 -16.98 -2.98
C ILE A 74 -0.52 -18.46 -3.34
N HIS A 75 0.40 -19.18 -2.69
CA HIS A 75 0.58 -20.61 -2.91
C HIS A 75 -0.39 -21.49 -2.11
N GLY A 76 -1.30 -20.87 -1.34
CA GLY A 76 -2.25 -21.56 -0.48
C GLY A 76 -1.63 -22.41 0.63
N SER A 77 -0.37 -22.18 0.99
CA SER A 77 0.39 -22.95 1.98
C SER A 77 0.35 -22.33 3.38
N CYS A 78 0.17 -21.02 3.48
CA CYS A 78 0.15 -20.29 4.75
C CYS A 78 -0.85 -19.13 4.68
N TYR A 79 -1.82 -19.12 5.60
CA TYR A 79 -2.81 -18.04 5.70
C TYR A 79 -2.72 -17.41 7.09
N THR A 80 -1.92 -16.36 7.21
CA THR A 80 -1.71 -15.60 8.46
C THR A 80 -1.97 -14.12 8.24
N GLY A 81 -2.38 -13.42 9.30
CA GLY A 81 -2.64 -11.99 9.27
C GLY A 81 -3.74 -11.58 8.28
N PHE A 82 -3.79 -10.27 8.03
CA PHE A 82 -4.73 -9.66 7.11
C PHE A 82 -4.60 -10.20 5.67
N ILE A 83 -3.38 -10.41 5.18
CA ILE A 83 -3.15 -10.97 3.84
C ILE A 83 -3.68 -12.40 3.75
N GLY A 84 -3.46 -13.23 4.76
CA GLY A 84 -3.99 -14.59 4.81
C GLY A 84 -5.52 -14.62 4.75
N ASP A 85 -6.19 -13.78 5.55
CA ASP A 85 -7.66 -13.66 5.51
C ASP A 85 -8.17 -13.14 4.16
N THR A 86 -7.43 -12.21 3.55
CA THR A 86 -7.72 -11.74 2.19
C THR A 86 -7.73 -12.90 1.21
N TYR A 87 -6.68 -13.72 1.19
CA TYR A 87 -6.56 -14.84 0.25
C TYR A 87 -7.47 -16.03 0.58
N ARG A 88 -7.99 -16.16 1.81
CA ARG A 88 -9.07 -17.10 2.11
C ARG A 88 -10.38 -16.71 1.42
N LYS A 89 -10.66 -15.41 1.35
CA LYS A 89 -11.92 -14.88 0.79
C LYS A 89 -11.82 -14.61 -0.71
N PHE A 90 -10.68 -14.09 -1.14
CA PHE A 90 -10.34 -13.69 -2.51
C PHE A 90 -9.07 -14.44 -2.92
N PRO A 91 -9.17 -15.75 -3.20
CA PRO A 91 -8.02 -16.58 -3.50
C PRO A 91 -7.29 -16.11 -4.76
N PHE A 92 -6.01 -16.47 -4.85
CA PHE A 92 -5.26 -16.27 -6.08
C PHE A 92 -5.92 -17.08 -7.22
N PRO A 93 -5.98 -16.56 -8.46
CA PRO A 93 -6.56 -17.31 -9.57
C PRO A 93 -5.86 -18.63 -9.81
N ASP A 94 -6.62 -19.69 -10.09
CA ASP A 94 -6.07 -21.01 -10.45
C ASP A 94 -5.15 -20.95 -11.68
N ASN A 95 -5.46 -20.02 -12.60
CA ASN A 95 -4.66 -19.74 -13.78
C ASN A 95 -3.90 -18.41 -13.59
N PRO A 96 -2.55 -18.43 -13.51
CA PRO A 96 -1.74 -17.22 -13.36
C PRO A 96 -1.95 -16.18 -14.47
N ALA A 97 -2.40 -16.58 -15.68
CA ALA A 97 -2.71 -15.64 -16.76
C ALA A 97 -3.92 -14.73 -16.46
N ASP A 98 -4.74 -15.13 -15.50
CA ASP A 98 -5.89 -14.36 -15.01
C ASP A 98 -5.51 -13.42 -13.87
N PHE A 99 -4.23 -13.40 -13.46
CA PHE A 99 -3.71 -12.41 -12.54
C PHE A 99 -3.65 -11.03 -13.21
N LYS A 100 -4.77 -10.31 -13.17
CA LYS A 100 -4.94 -8.96 -13.68
C LYS A 100 -5.71 -8.16 -12.65
N GLN A 101 -5.23 -6.94 -12.38
CA GLN A 101 -5.92 -6.05 -11.44
C GLN A 101 -7.35 -5.80 -11.90
N ASN A 102 -8.31 -6.00 -11.01
CA ASN A 102 -9.72 -5.78 -11.30
C ASN A 102 -9.95 -4.25 -11.41
N PRO A 103 -10.33 -3.72 -12.59
CA PRO A 103 -10.57 -2.28 -12.75
C PRO A 103 -11.76 -1.78 -11.91
N LEU A 104 -12.57 -2.69 -11.37
CA LEU A 104 -13.68 -2.41 -10.47
C LEU A 104 -13.33 -2.67 -8.99
N GLY A 105 -12.04 -2.77 -8.63
CA GLY A 105 -11.58 -2.98 -7.25
C GLY A 105 -12.16 -1.98 -6.24
N PHE A 106 -12.46 -0.74 -6.67
CA PHE A 106 -13.13 0.26 -5.82
C PHE A 106 -14.49 -0.20 -5.26
N LYS A 107 -15.15 -1.19 -5.88
CA LYS A 107 -16.42 -1.75 -5.39
C LYS A 107 -16.25 -2.62 -4.15
N THR A 108 -15.05 -3.13 -3.88
CA THR A 108 -14.78 -4.01 -2.74
C THR A 108 -14.18 -3.27 -1.54
N GLN A 109 -13.95 -1.95 -1.62
CA GLN A 109 -13.37 -1.17 -0.53
C GLN A 109 -14.09 -1.34 0.80
N GLY A 110 -15.43 -1.38 0.80
CA GLY A 110 -16.21 -1.61 2.03
C GLY A 110 -15.87 -2.94 2.70
N VAL A 111 -15.72 -4.00 1.89
CA VAL A 111 -15.32 -5.33 2.37
C VAL A 111 -13.90 -5.30 2.92
N PHE A 112 -12.96 -4.64 2.23
CA PHE A 112 -11.57 -4.58 2.67
C PHE A 112 -11.40 -3.75 3.96
N ARG A 113 -12.17 -2.67 4.13
CA ARG A 113 -12.21 -1.91 5.40
C ARG A 113 -12.66 -2.79 6.56
N GLU A 114 -13.73 -3.58 6.38
CA GLU A 114 -14.19 -4.51 7.41
C GLU A 114 -13.16 -5.59 7.73
N MET A 115 -12.45 -6.08 6.71
CA MET A 115 -11.44 -7.14 6.87
C MET A 115 -10.16 -6.68 7.55
N ILE A 116 -9.71 -5.44 7.30
CA ILE A 116 -8.48 -4.91 7.89
C ILE A 116 -8.70 -4.36 9.31
N ALA A 117 -9.92 -3.94 9.66
CA ALA A 117 -10.24 -3.33 10.94
C ALA A 117 -9.78 -4.10 12.21
N PRO A 118 -9.77 -5.45 12.24
CA PRO A 118 -9.25 -6.20 13.39
C PRO A 118 -7.72 -6.16 13.52
N TYR A 119 -7.00 -5.79 12.46
CA TYR A 119 -5.55 -5.84 12.35
C TYR A 119 -4.87 -4.48 12.42
N ALA A 120 -5.60 -3.41 12.06
CA ALA A 120 -5.02 -2.10 11.85
C ALA A 120 -5.65 -1.00 12.71
N GLU A 121 -4.87 0.05 12.94
CA GLU A 121 -5.35 1.34 13.44
C GLU A 121 -5.36 2.35 12.28
N THR A 122 -6.44 3.11 12.15
CA THR A 122 -6.50 4.21 11.17
C THR A 122 -5.82 5.44 11.76
N LEU A 123 -4.82 5.98 11.05
CA LEU A 123 -4.10 7.18 11.47
C LEU A 123 -3.68 8.06 10.30
N GLU A 124 -3.24 9.27 10.62
CA GLU A 124 -2.70 10.22 9.66
C GLU A 124 -1.17 10.17 9.67
N ILE A 125 -0.58 9.84 8.51
CA ILE A 125 0.87 9.83 8.32
C ILE A 125 1.33 11.06 7.54
N PRO A 126 2.54 11.60 7.83
CA PRO A 126 3.06 12.75 7.12
C PRO A 126 3.44 12.41 5.67
N PHE A 127 3.04 13.26 4.75
CA PHE A 127 3.54 13.31 3.38
C PHE A 127 4.28 14.62 3.16
N ALA A 128 5.60 14.54 2.96
CA ALA A 128 6.45 15.73 3.01
C ALA A 128 7.54 15.73 1.95
N ARG A 129 7.85 16.90 1.40
CA ARG A 129 9.03 17.12 0.59
C ARG A 129 10.18 17.46 1.52
N LEU A 130 11.20 16.64 1.47
CA LEU A 130 12.42 16.81 2.24
C LEU A 130 13.46 17.59 1.41
N PRO A 131 14.56 18.06 2.06
CA PRO A 131 15.72 18.56 1.33
C PRO A 131 16.21 17.59 0.25
N ASN A 132 16.98 18.10 -0.71
CA ASN A 132 17.55 17.29 -1.82
C ASN A 132 16.52 16.61 -2.74
N ARG A 133 15.28 17.10 -2.77
CA ARG A 133 14.17 16.53 -3.57
C ARG A 133 13.76 15.12 -3.13
N CYS A 134 14.04 14.76 -1.88
CA CYS A 134 13.49 13.55 -1.29
C CYS A 134 12.01 13.76 -0.92
N VAL A 135 11.25 12.67 -0.88
CA VAL A 135 9.84 12.65 -0.50
C VAL A 135 9.66 11.66 0.65
N ARG A 136 8.91 12.04 1.66
CA ARG A 136 8.55 11.19 2.80
C ARG A 136 7.08 10.81 2.74
N ILE A 137 6.79 9.53 2.97
CA ILE A 137 5.45 8.97 3.19
C ILE A 137 5.49 8.19 4.50
N GLY A 138 4.91 8.75 5.56
CA GLY A 138 5.03 8.20 6.91
C GLY A 138 6.50 8.06 7.33
N ASP A 139 6.88 6.84 7.69
CA ASP A 139 8.25 6.50 8.10
C ASP A 139 9.23 6.30 6.94
N TYR A 140 8.77 6.35 5.68
CA TYR A 140 9.58 6.00 4.51
C TYR A 140 10.00 7.24 3.74
N ALA A 141 11.31 7.42 3.56
CA ALA A 141 11.89 8.47 2.74
C ALA A 141 12.43 7.90 1.43
N PHE A 142 12.07 8.52 0.32
CA PHE A 142 12.49 8.15 -1.03
C PHE A 142 13.30 9.28 -1.63
N ASP A 143 14.35 8.94 -2.35
CA ASP A 143 14.93 9.90 -3.29
C ASP A 143 13.97 10.14 -4.47
N ARG A 144 14.29 11.14 -5.28
CA ARG A 144 13.45 11.50 -6.44
C ARG A 144 13.27 10.34 -7.43
N HIS A 145 14.29 9.52 -7.66
CA HIS A 145 14.23 8.45 -8.64
C HIS A 145 13.30 7.33 -8.15
N ASN A 146 13.54 6.81 -6.95
CA ASN A 146 12.74 5.76 -6.34
C ASN A 146 11.28 6.19 -6.10
N PHE A 147 11.05 7.45 -5.73
CA PHE A 147 9.69 7.97 -5.61
C PHE A 147 8.97 7.99 -6.97
N HIS A 148 9.65 8.37 -8.05
CA HIS A 148 9.06 8.34 -9.39
C HIS A 148 8.80 6.91 -9.89
N GLU A 149 9.64 5.93 -9.54
CA GLU A 149 9.36 4.52 -9.82
C GLU A 149 8.12 4.05 -9.07
N LEU A 150 7.96 4.46 -7.80
CA LEU A 150 6.75 4.17 -7.01
C LEU A 150 5.49 4.74 -7.67
N LEU A 151 5.55 5.94 -8.24
CA LEU A 151 4.41 6.56 -8.95
C LEU A 151 4.13 5.93 -10.33
N ARG A 152 5.10 5.24 -10.94
CA ARG A 152 4.94 4.58 -12.25
C ARG A 152 4.31 3.19 -12.15
N TYR A 153 4.38 2.60 -10.96
CA TYR A 153 3.72 1.35 -10.62
C TYR A 153 2.20 1.46 -10.81
#